data_AF-A0A496WNS4-F1
#
_entry.id   AF-A0A496WNS4-F1
#
_cell.length_a   1.000
_cell.length_b   1.000
_cell.length_c   1.000
_cell.angle_alpha   90.00
_cell.angle_beta   90.00
_cell.angle_gamma   90.00
#
_symmetry.space_group_name_H-M   'P 1'
#
loop_
_entity.id
_entity.type
_entity.pdbx_description
1 polymer ?
#
loop_
_entity_poly.entity_id
_entity_poly.type
_entity_poly.pdbx_seq_one_letter_code
_entity_poly.pdbx_strand_id
1 'polypeptide(L)' 'SSWLNLVERFFGELTEKQLKRGIFTSVDELEEKIIAYIDKNNENPKPFVWTKSAEEILQKVHRARSTLDNIQLN' A
#
# COMPACT_ATOMS: atom_id res chain seq x y z
N SER A 1 -5.00 2.67 -11.02
CA SER A 1 -4.52 2.19 -9.72
C SER A 1 -4.35 3.40 -8.86
N SER A 2 -5.08 3.42 -7.75
CA SER A 2 -5.43 4.65 -7.06
C SER A 2 -5.22 4.57 -5.58
N TRP A 3 -4.29 5.28 -4.95
CA TRP A 3 -3.97 5.16 -3.53
C TRP A 3 -3.41 3.79 -3.11
N LEU A 4 -4.05 2.67 -3.46
CA LEU A 4 -3.61 1.31 -3.08
C LEU A 4 -2.21 1.00 -3.60
N ASN A 5 -1.89 1.45 -4.82
CA ASN A 5 -0.55 1.30 -5.38
C ASN A 5 0.52 2.05 -4.56
N LEU A 6 0.17 3.13 -3.86
CA LEU A 6 1.09 3.85 -2.99
C LEU A 6 1.28 3.08 -1.67
N VAL A 7 0.20 2.51 -1.14
CA VAL A 7 0.23 1.62 0.04
C VAL A 7 1.07 0.37 -0.24
N GLU A 8 0.85 -0.29 -1.38
CA GLU A 8 1.65 -1.44 -1.84
C GLU A 8 3.13 -1.08 -1.95
N ARG A 9 3.46 0.11 -2.48
CA ARG A 9 4.83 0.58 -2.58
C ARG A 9 5.48 0.79 -1.21
N PHE A 10 4.74 1.35 -0.24
CA PHE A 10 5.23 1.48 1.13
C PHE A 10 5.55 0.12 1.76
N PHE A 11 4.64 -0.85 1.66
CA PHE A 11 4.87 -2.20 2.18
C PHE A 11 6.01 -2.93 1.45
N GLY A 12 6.20 -2.66 0.16
CA GLY A 12 7.38 -3.11 -0.57
C GLY A 12 8.68 -2.57 0.02
N GLU A 13 8.73 -1.27 0.35
CA GLU A 13 9.90 -0.68 0.98
C GLU A 13 10.16 -1.21 2.40
N LEU A 14 9.12 -1.39 3.21
CA LEU A 14 9.23 -2.04 4.52
C LEU A 14 9.84 -3.44 4.37
N THR A 15 9.34 -4.22 3.41
CA THR A 15 9.81 -5.59 3.15
C THR A 15 11.29 -5.62 2.77
N GLU A 16 11.70 -4.79 1.81
CA GLU A 16 13.09 -4.76 1.32
C GLU A 16 14.09 -4.20 2.35
N LYS A 17 13.67 -3.20 3.12
CA LYS A 17 14.58 -2.46 4.00
C LYS A 17 14.65 -3.05 5.41
N GLN A 18 13.54 -3.57 5.94
CA GLN A 18 13.45 -4.06 7.32
C GLN A 18 13.35 -5.58 7.38
N LEU A 19 12.43 -6.19 6.61
CA LEU A 19 12.09 -7.59 6.81
C LEU A 19 13.10 -8.56 6.18
N LYS A 20 13.49 -8.35 4.93
CA LYS A 20 14.45 -9.23 4.23
C LYS A 20 15.88 -9.15 4.77
N ARG A 21 16.20 -8.09 5.52
CA ARG A 21 17.53 -7.86 6.11
C ARG A 21 17.57 -8.13 7.61
N GLY A 22 16.42 -8.35 8.24
CA GLY A 22 16.31 -8.66 9.65
C GLY A 22 16.45 -10.16 9.89
N ILE A 23 17.01 -10.50 11.05
CA ILE A 23 16.90 -11.82 11.66
C ILE A 23 16.12 -11.57 12.94
N PHE A 24 15.01 -12.29 13.13
CA PHE A 24 14.12 -12.12 14.26
C PHE A 24 14.06 -13.44 15.02
N THR A 25 14.14 -13.36 16.34
CA THR A 25 14.17 -14.51 17.26
C THR A 25 12.81 -14.81 17.87
N SER A 26 11.86 -13.88 17.77
CA SER A 26 10.46 -14.03 18.20
C SER A 26 9.51 -13.22 17.31
N VAL A 27 8.21 -13.49 17.46
CA VAL A 27 7.15 -12.69 16.82
C VAL A 27 7.11 -11.28 17.40
N ASP A 28 7.23 -11.15 18.73
CA ASP A 28 7.27 -9.85 19.42
C ASP A 28 8.39 -8.96 18.87
N GLU A 29 9.58 -9.52 18.65
CA GLU A 29 10.70 -8.76 18.07
C GLU A 29 10.39 -8.30 16.63
N LEU A 30 9.74 -9.15 15.82
CA LEU A 30 9.31 -8.76 14.47
C LEU A 30 8.29 -7.61 14.53
N GLU A 31 7.30 -7.69 15.41
CA GLU A 31 6.28 -6.66 15.59
C GLU A 31 6.91 -5.32 16.01
N GLU A 32 7.78 -5.33 17.02
CA GLU A 32 8.51 -4.14 17.46
C GLU A 32 9.31 -3.50 16.32
N LYS A 33 9.98 -4.33 15.50
CA LYS A 33 10.78 -3.85 14.36
C LYS A 33 9.91 -3.27 13.24
N ILE A 34 8.69 -3.77 13.03
CA ILE A 34 7.75 -3.20 12.07
C ILE A 34 7.25 -1.83 12.56
N ILE A 35 6.81 -1.74 13.82
CA ILE A 35 6.33 -0.49 14.41
C ILE A 35 7.44 0.57 14.42
N ALA A 36 8.64 0.22 14.86
CA ALA A 36 9.79 1.14 14.86
C ALA A 36 10.14 1.64 13.44
N TYR A 37 9.99 0.80 12.41
CA TYR A 37 10.17 1.24 11.02
C TYR A 37 9.11 2.27 10.64
N ILE A 38 7.84 2.01 10.95
CA ILE A 38 6.72 2.92 10.65
C ILE A 38 6.93 4.27 11.36
N ASP A 39 7.24 4.25 12.65
CA ASP A 39 7.45 5.47 13.45
C ASP A 39 8.59 6.32 12.88
N LYS A 40 9.74 5.70 12.60
CA LYS A 40 10.87 6.37 11.95
C LYS A 40 10.50 6.96 10.59
N ASN A 41 9.68 6.26 9.81
CA ASN A 41 9.23 6.76 8.50
C ASN A 41 8.26 7.93 8.65
N ASN A 42 7.50 7.99 9.74
CA ASN A 42 6.57 9.07 10.06
C ASN A 42 7.27 10.33 10.63
N GLU A 43 8.45 10.19 11.27
CA GLU A 43 9.24 11.32 11.76
C GLU A 43 9.68 12.28 10.63
N ASN A 44 10.05 11.72 9.48
CA ASN A 44 10.39 12.50 8.28
C ASN A 44 9.78 11.84 7.04
N PRO A 45 8.47 12.05 6.81
CA PRO A 45 7.75 11.33 5.78
C PRO A 45 8.27 11.76 4.41
N LYS A 46 8.58 10.78 3.57
CA LYS A 46 8.82 10.98 2.13
C LYS A 46 7.54 10.64 1.40
N PRO A 47 6.72 11.64 1.00
CA PRO A 47 5.42 11.35 0.41
C PRO A 47 5.60 10.67 -0.94
N PHE A 48 4.85 9.60 -1.18
CA PHE A 48 4.72 9.07 -2.52
C PHE A 48 3.82 9.98 -3.34
N VAL A 49 4.29 10.38 -4.53
CA VAL A 49 3.53 11.28 -5.39
C VAL A 49 2.41 10.52 -6.08
N TRP A 50 1.21 10.99 -5.82
CA TRP A 50 -0.01 10.58 -6.47
C TRP A 50 -0.08 11.23 -7.88
N THR A 51 -0.07 10.43 -8.94
CA THR A 51 0.04 10.92 -10.34
C THR A 51 -1.25 10.88 -11.14
N LYS A 52 -2.32 10.29 -10.61
CA LYS A 52 -3.60 10.12 -11.32
C LYS A 52 -4.61 11.17 -10.90
N SER A 53 -5.39 11.72 -11.83
CA SER A 53 -6.43 12.68 -11.44
C SER A 53 -7.61 11.97 -10.76
N ALA A 54 -8.39 12.70 -9.96
CA ALA A 54 -9.62 12.17 -9.37
C ALA A 54 -10.58 11.65 -10.45
N GLU A 55 -10.68 12.34 -11.59
CA GLU A 55 -11.47 11.94 -12.74
C GLU A 55 -11.05 10.58 -13.30
N GLU A 56 -9.73 10.35 -13.49
CA GLU A 56 -9.22 9.06 -13.95
C GLU A 56 -9.55 7.92 -12.97
N ILE A 57 -9.61 8.20 -11.67
CA ILE A 57 -10.01 7.22 -10.65
C ILE A 57 -11.50 6.90 -10.80
N LEU A 58 -12.35 7.93 -10.84
CA LEU A 58 -13.80 7.76 -10.94
C LEU A 58 -14.18 6.97 -12.19
N GLN A 59 -13.58 7.28 -13.33
CA GLN A 59 -13.79 6.52 -14.57
C GLN A 59 -13.39 5.05 -14.43
N LYS A 60 -12.32 4.73 -13.68
CA LYS A 60 -11.94 3.32 -13.42
C LYS A 60 -12.97 2.63 -12.53
N VAL A 61 -13.44 3.29 -11.48
CA VAL A 61 -14.48 2.74 -10.58
C VAL A 61 -15.78 2.48 -11.34
N HIS A 62 -16.22 3.44 -12.17
CA HIS A 62 -17.42 3.27 -13.01
C HIS A 62 -17.29 2.08 -13.96
N ARG A 63 -16.17 1.95 -14.68
CA ARG A 63 -15.94 0.79 -15.55
C ARG A 63 -16.01 -0.54 -14.80
N ALA A 64 -15.33 -0.63 -13.65
CA ALA A 64 -15.35 -1.83 -12.83
C ALA A 64 -16.78 -2.16 -12.35
N ARG A 65 -17.56 -1.15 -11.96
CA ARG A 65 -18.95 -1.33 -11.56
C ARG A 65 -19.82 -1.83 -12.70
N SER A 66 -19.72 -1.23 -13.88
CA SER A 66 -20.46 -1.67 -15.07
C SER A 66 -20.12 -3.12 -15.45
N THR A 67 -18.86 -3.54 -15.32
CA THR A 67 -18.48 -4.94 -15.53
C THR A 67 -19.18 -5.87 -14.53
N LEU A 68 -19.20 -5.52 -13.25
CA LEU A 68 -19.87 -6.31 -12.21
C LEU A 68 -21.38 -6.42 -12.45
N ASP A 69 -22.04 -5.30 -12.76
CA ASP A 69 -23.48 -5.29 -13.02
C ASP A 69 -23.83 -6.18 -14.22
N ASN A 70 -23.02 -6.17 -15.29
CA ASN A 70 -23.20 -7.07 -16.44
C ASN A 70 -22.99 -8.55 -16.12
N ILE A 71 -22.13 -8.89 -15.16
CA ILE A 71 -21.95 -10.28 -14.70
C ILE A 71 -23.15 -10.72 -13.87
N GLN A 72 -23.74 -9.82 -13.08
CA GLN A 72 -24.89 -10.10 -12.22
C GLN A 72 -26.22 -10.21 -12.97
N LEU A 73 -26.30 -9.64 -14.18
CA LEU A 73 -27.47 -9.70 -15.06
C LEU A 73 -27.46 -10.91 -16.01
N ASN A 74 -26.38 -11.70 -16.01
CA ASN A 74 -26.27 -12.99 -16.70
C ASN A 74 -26.40 -14.14 -15.69
#